data_AF-A0A3D4C550-F1
#
_entry.id   AF-A0A3D4C550-F1
#
_cell.length_a   1.000
_cell.length_b   1.000
_cell.length_c   1.000
_cell.angle_alpha   90.00
_cell.angle_beta   90.00
_cell.angle_gamma   90.00
#
_symmetry.space_group_name_H-M   'P 1'
#
loop_
_entity.id
_entity.type
_entity.pdbx_description
1 polymer ?
#
loop_
_entity_poly.entity_id
_entity_poly.type
_entity_poly.pdbx_seq_one_letter_code
_entity_poly.pdbx_strand_id
1 'polypeptide(L)'
;METEQIKPLEWVGSSLEDLKDFPEDVQGEIGYALYLAQLGDKHPDTKPLKGFKGASVLEVVEDFDGDTYRAIYTVKLPKAVYVLHVFQKKSKHGIATPKQDIDLIEARLERAKQHYKQVYQ
;
A
#
# COMPACT_ATOMS: atom_id res chain seq x y z
N MET A 1 -13.27 -27.06 -4.58
CA MET A 1 -12.23 -26.04 -4.35
C MET A 1 -12.97 -24.72 -4.37
N GLU A 2 -13.21 -24.10 -3.21
CA GLU A 2 -13.69 -22.72 -3.18
C GLU A 2 -12.62 -21.89 -3.87
N THR A 3 -12.94 -21.35 -5.04
CA THR A 3 -12.15 -20.27 -5.62
C THR A 3 -12.34 -19.10 -4.66
N GLU A 4 -11.42 -18.89 -3.72
CA GLU A 4 -11.44 -17.67 -2.93
C GLU A 4 -11.43 -16.50 -3.92
N GLN A 5 -12.53 -15.75 -3.93
CA GLN A 5 -12.71 -14.63 -4.82
C GLN A 5 -11.66 -13.59 -4.45
N ILE A 6 -10.81 -13.22 -5.42
CA ILE A 6 -9.74 -12.22 -5.26
C ILE A 6 -10.35 -10.98 -4.60
N LYS A 7 -9.79 -10.53 -3.47
CA LYS A 7 -10.31 -9.35 -2.77
C LYS A 7 -10.22 -8.14 -3.68
N PRO A 8 -11.23 -7.27 -3.76
CA PRO A 8 -11.12 -6.01 -4.48
C PRO A 8 -9.96 -5.17 -3.93
N LEU A 9 -9.32 -4.42 -4.84
CA LEU A 9 -8.28 -3.46 -4.54
C LEU A 9 -8.84 -2.05 -4.63
N GLU A 10 -8.82 -1.33 -3.52
CA GLU A 10 -9.42 -0.02 -3.34
C GLU A 10 -8.32 1.04 -3.22
N TRP A 11 -8.34 2.03 -4.10
CA TRP A 11 -7.36 3.10 -4.14
C TRP A 11 -7.86 4.33 -3.37
N VAL A 12 -7.02 4.86 -2.47
CA VAL A 12 -7.39 6.00 -1.62
C VAL A 12 -6.63 7.25 -2.02
N GLY A 13 -7.39 8.30 -2.37
CA GLY A 13 -6.79 9.58 -2.75
C GLY A 13 -6.12 9.47 -4.11
N SER A 14 -4.87 9.93 -4.21
CA SER A 14 -4.08 9.92 -5.45
C SER A 14 -3.27 8.65 -5.66
N SER A 15 -3.43 7.62 -4.82
CA SER A 15 -2.47 6.50 -4.77
C SER A 15 -2.37 5.70 -6.07
N LEU A 16 -3.41 5.69 -6.90
CA LEU A 16 -3.37 5.05 -8.22
C LEU A 16 -2.64 5.92 -9.24
N GLU A 17 -2.92 7.21 -9.24
CA GLU A 17 -2.28 8.19 -10.12
C GLU A 17 -0.78 8.27 -9.81
N ASP A 18 -0.42 8.33 -8.53
CA ASP A 18 0.97 8.33 -8.08
C ASP A 18 1.73 7.07 -8.51
N LEU A 19 1.07 5.89 -8.53
CA LEU A 19 1.67 4.65 -9.03
C LEU A 19 1.88 4.69 -10.55
N LYS A 20 0.92 5.22 -11.30
CA LYS A 20 0.98 5.30 -12.76
C LYS A 20 2.10 6.20 -13.27
N ASP A 21 2.57 7.12 -12.43
CA ASP A 21 3.70 8.00 -12.73
C ASP A 21 5.07 7.34 -12.50
N PHE A 22 5.13 6.11 -11.97
CA PHE A 22 6.37 5.38 -11.75
C PHE A 22 6.90 4.69 -13.03
N PRO A 23 8.18 4.29 -13.06
CA PRO A 23 8.70 3.40 -14.11
C PRO A 23 7.88 2.11 -14.22
N GLU A 24 7.76 1.57 -15.44
CA GLU A 24 6.92 0.38 -15.72
C GLU A 24 7.32 -0.84 -14.86
N ASP A 25 8.62 -1.07 -14.68
CA ASP A 25 9.14 -2.16 -13.85
C ASP A 25 8.68 -2.03 -12.38
N VAL A 26 8.72 -0.80 -11.84
CA VAL A 26 8.24 -0.51 -10.48
C VAL A 26 6.73 -0.71 -10.37
N GLN A 27 5.97 -0.32 -11.39
CA GLN A 27 4.52 -0.57 -11.44
C GLN A 27 4.22 -2.07 -11.42
N GLY A 28 5.00 -2.87 -12.18
CA GLY A 28 4.89 -4.32 -12.23
C GLY A 28 5.11 -4.98 -10.88
N GLU A 29 6.21 -4.66 -10.20
CA GLU A 29 6.56 -5.24 -8.90
C GLU A 29 5.57 -4.85 -7.79
N ILE A 30 5.23 -3.56 -7.70
CA ILE A 30 4.20 -3.10 -6.75
C ILE A 30 2.84 -3.74 -7.07
N GLY A 31 2.47 -3.81 -8.34
CA GLY A 31 1.23 -4.42 -8.79
C GLY A 31 1.15 -5.91 -8.42
N TYR A 32 2.25 -6.65 -8.60
CA TYR A 32 2.33 -8.05 -8.22
C TYR A 32 2.23 -8.23 -6.70
N ALA A 33 2.90 -7.38 -5.92
CA ALA A 33 2.79 -7.43 -4.47
C ALA A 33 1.36 -7.14 -3.97
N LEU A 34 0.65 -6.20 -4.60
CA LEU A 34 -0.75 -5.91 -4.29
C LEU A 34 -1.67 -7.07 -4.72
N TYR A 35 -1.41 -7.69 -5.86
CA TYR A 35 -2.14 -8.88 -6.32
C TYR A 35 -2.02 -10.04 -5.32
N LEU A 36 -0.81 -10.32 -4.82
CA LEU A 36 -0.61 -11.32 -3.75
C LEU A 36 -1.41 -10.97 -2.50
N ALA A 37 -1.43 -9.69 -2.10
CA ALA A 37 -2.25 -9.24 -0.97
C ALA A 37 -3.75 -9.46 -1.18
N GLN A 38 -4.26 -9.31 -2.40
CA GLN A 38 -5.67 -9.59 -2.73
C GLN A 38 -6.01 -11.08 -2.61
N LEU A 39 -5.04 -11.96 -2.87
CA LEU A 39 -5.13 -13.41 -2.65
C LEU A 39 -4.96 -13.83 -1.18
N GLY A 40 -4.68 -12.88 -0.29
CA GLY A 40 -4.37 -13.17 1.12
C GLY A 40 -2.93 -13.66 1.36
N ASP A 41 -2.08 -13.63 0.32
CA ASP A 41 -0.66 -13.93 0.41
C ASP A 41 0.15 -12.64 0.65
N LYS A 42 1.47 -12.77 0.78
CA LYS A 42 2.37 -11.67 1.11
C LYS A 42 3.63 -11.72 0.26
N HIS A 43 3.89 -10.63 -0.47
CA HIS A 43 5.14 -10.44 -1.21
C HIS A 43 6.36 -10.47 -0.26
N PRO A 44 7.50 -11.06 -0.67
CA PRO A 44 8.74 -11.09 0.13
C PRO A 44 9.20 -9.72 0.63
N ASP A 45 9.09 -8.70 -0.22
CA ASP A 45 9.52 -7.32 0.09
C ASP A 45 8.47 -6.49 0.85
N THR A 46 7.32 -7.11 1.17
CA THR A 46 6.34 -6.48 2.05
C THR A 46 6.79 -6.56 3.51
N LYS A 47 6.79 -5.43 4.21
CA LYS A 47 7.06 -5.36 5.66
C LYS A 47 6.08 -4.45 6.39
N PRO A 48 5.88 -4.62 7.70
CA PRO A 48 5.11 -3.66 8.50
C PRO A 48 5.74 -2.27 8.44
N LEU A 49 4.91 -1.24 8.24
CA LEU A 49 5.36 0.15 8.25
C LEU A 49 5.89 0.53 9.64
N LYS A 50 7.19 0.83 9.73
CA LYS A 50 7.83 1.23 11.00
C LYS A 50 7.29 2.56 11.50
N GLY A 51 7.12 2.68 12.82
CA GLY A 51 6.66 3.91 13.48
C GLY A 51 5.15 4.13 13.41
N PHE A 52 4.41 3.31 12.67
CA PHE A 52 2.96 3.33 12.66
C PHE A 52 2.41 2.49 13.81
N LYS A 53 1.56 3.06 14.68
CA LYS A 53 0.99 2.38 15.87
C LYS A 53 -0.05 1.30 15.54
N GLY A 54 -0.01 0.74 14.32
CA GLY A 54 -0.93 -0.29 13.85
C GLY A 54 -0.20 -1.32 13.00
N ALA A 55 -0.08 -2.55 13.51
CA ALA A 55 0.58 -3.69 12.86
C ALA A 55 -0.09 -4.20 11.55
N SER A 56 -0.91 -3.38 10.91
CA SER A 56 -1.73 -3.75 9.75
C SER A 56 -1.53 -2.88 8.53
N VAL A 57 -0.73 -1.83 8.67
CA VAL A 57 -0.27 -1.04 7.54
C VAL A 57 1.06 -1.64 7.10
N LEU A 58 1.07 -2.12 5.87
CA LEU A 58 2.19 -2.78 5.23
C LEU A 58 2.78 -1.84 4.17
N GLU A 59 4.09 -1.93 3.97
CA GLU A 59 4.82 -1.27 2.90
C GLU A 59 5.45 -2.31 1.98
N VAL A 60 5.25 -2.15 0.67
CA VAL A 60 6.13 -2.71 -0.37
C VAL A 60 7.23 -1.70 -0.60
N VAL A 61 8.47 -2.17 -0.76
CA VAL A 61 9.63 -1.33 -1.08
C VAL A 61 10.29 -1.87 -2.32
N GLU A 62 10.43 -1.02 -3.33
CA GLU A 62 11.03 -1.36 -4.61
C GLU A 62 12.15 -0.37 -4.93
N ASP A 63 13.35 -0.86 -5.22
CA ASP A 63 14.51 -0.01 -5.55
C ASP A 63 14.78 -0.09 -7.06
N PHE A 64 14.71 1.04 -7.75
CA PHE A 64 14.89 1.11 -9.20
C PHE A 64 15.72 2.34 -9.59
N ASP A 65 16.72 2.14 -10.44
CA ASP A 65 17.65 3.18 -10.93
C ASP A 65 18.25 4.10 -9.85
N GLY A 66 18.52 3.52 -8.67
CA GLY A 66 19.08 4.26 -7.54
C GLY A 66 18.08 5.10 -6.75
N ASP A 67 16.79 4.99 -7.05
CA ASP A 67 15.66 5.53 -6.30
C ASP A 67 14.89 4.43 -5.57
N THR A 68 14.20 4.80 -4.49
CA THR A 68 13.37 3.86 -3.71
C THR A 68 11.90 4.27 -3.80
N TYR A 69 11.05 3.36 -4.24
CA TYR A 69 9.61 3.52 -4.37
C TYR A 69 8.90 2.71 -3.29
N ARG A 70 7.76 3.23 -2.81
CA ARG A 70 6.98 2.57 -1.77
C ARG A 70 5.50 2.59 -2.07
N ALA A 71 4.84 1.48 -1.80
CA ALA A 71 3.38 1.38 -1.76
C ALA A 71 2.93 0.95 -0.38
N ILE A 72 2.04 1.73 0.22
CA ILE A 72 1.50 1.54 1.56
C ILE A 72 0.07 1.06 1.44
N TYR A 73 -0.25 -0.06 2.09
CA TYR A 73 -1.58 -0.66 2.02
C TYR A 73 -1.99 -1.31 3.34
N THR A 74 -3.28 -1.62 3.47
CA THR A 74 -3.83 -2.32 4.64
C THR A 74 -4.68 -3.51 4.23
N VAL A 75 -4.53 -4.61 4.98
CA VAL A 75 -5.30 -5.86 4.85
C VAL A 75 -6.23 -6.09 6.03
N LYS A 76 -6.35 -5.12 6.96
CA LYS A 76 -7.20 -5.24 8.16
C LYS A 76 -8.70 -5.17 7.87
N LEU A 77 -9.08 -4.83 6.65
CA LEU A 77 -10.45 -4.73 6.18
C LEU A 77 -10.73 -6.01 5.37
N PRO A 78 -11.32 -7.06 5.96
CA PRO A 78 -11.17 -8.42 5.46
C PRO A 78 -11.72 -8.65 4.05
N LYS A 79 -12.69 -7.84 3.61
CA LYS A 79 -13.31 -7.95 2.28
C LYS A 79 -12.60 -7.16 1.17
N ALA A 80 -11.60 -6.31 1.46
CA ALA A 80 -10.93 -5.49 0.46
C ALA A 80 -9.52 -5.06 0.89
N VAL A 81 -8.59 -4.98 -0.06
CA VAL A 81 -7.25 -4.41 0.18
C VAL A 81 -7.28 -2.93 -0.17
N TYR A 82 -6.82 -2.06 0.74
CA TYR A 82 -6.80 -0.62 0.48
C TYR A 82 -5.37 -0.12 0.30
N VAL A 83 -5.10 0.52 -0.85
CA VAL A 83 -3.83 1.21 -1.13
C VAL A 83 -3.93 2.65 -0.65
N LEU A 84 -3.20 2.94 0.42
CA LEU A 84 -3.25 4.21 1.13
C LEU A 84 -2.33 5.25 0.52
N HIS A 85 -1.11 4.89 0.15
CA HIS A 85 -0.14 5.89 -0.34
C HIS A 85 0.90 5.23 -1.22
N VAL A 86 1.31 5.91 -2.29
CA VAL A 86 2.36 5.45 -3.19
C VAL A 86 3.29 6.64 -3.42
N PHE A 87 4.59 6.46 -3.20
CA PHE A 87 5.54 7.57 -3.29
C PHE A 87 6.97 7.11 -3.57
N GLN A 88 7.70 7.96 -4.31
CA GLN A 88 9.14 7.86 -4.44
C GLN A 88 9.80 8.57 -3.27
N LYS A 89 10.68 7.87 -2.55
CA LYS A 89 11.45 8.42 -1.46
C LYS A 89 12.58 9.30 -2.02
N LYS A 90 12.47 10.62 -1.82
CA LYS A 90 13.44 11.61 -2.34
C LYS A 90 14.82 11.62 -1.65
N SER A 91 14.98 11.01 -0.47
CA SER A 91 16.24 10.98 0.28
C SER A 91 16.74 9.55 0.49
N LYS A 92 18.00 9.30 0.09
CA LYS A 92 18.73 8.07 0.41
C LYS A 92 19.08 7.96 1.90
N HIS A 93 19.03 9.07 2.65
CA HIS A 93 19.36 9.14 4.07
C HIS A 93 18.08 9.18 4.93
N GLY A 94 18.01 8.29 5.93
CA GLY A 94 16.87 8.14 6.85
C GLY A 94 16.06 6.87 6.60
N ILE A 95 15.94 5.99 7.59
CA ILE A 95 15.16 4.74 7.50
C ILE A 95 13.67 5.00 7.71
N ALA A 96 13.33 6.09 8.40
CA ALA A 96 11.97 6.45 8.77
C ALA A 96 11.23 7.14 7.62
N THR A 97 9.97 6.78 7.45
CA THR A 97 9.02 7.51 6.60
C THR A 97 8.82 8.93 7.17
N PRO A 98 8.91 10.00 6.35
CA PRO A 98 8.69 11.36 6.79
C PRO A 98 7.35 11.55 7.52
N LYS A 99 7.30 12.47 8.50
CA LYS A 99 6.08 12.73 9.27
C LYS A 99 4.88 13.09 8.39
N GLN A 100 5.10 13.87 7.33
CA GLN A 100 4.04 14.26 6.39
C GLN A 100 3.40 13.04 5.70
N ASP A 101 4.20 12.06 5.30
CA ASP A 101 3.70 10.80 4.72
C ASP A 101 2.95 9.97 5.77
N ILE A 102 3.44 9.92 7.02
CA ILE A 102 2.73 9.24 8.12
C ILE A 102 1.36 9.89 8.37
N ASP A 103 1.30 11.21 8.50
CA ASP A 103 0.06 11.96 8.75
C ASP A 103 -0.94 11.74 7.60
N LEU A 104 -0.45 11.69 6.34
CA LEU A 104 -1.28 11.39 5.16
C LEU A 104 -1.81 9.95 5.17
N ILE A 105 -0.97 8.98 5.53
CA ILE A 105 -1.36 7.56 5.65
C ILE A 105 -2.43 7.39 6.74
N GLU A 106 -2.31 8.07 7.88
CA GLU A 106 -3.33 8.06 8.94
C GLU A 106 -4.67 8.61 8.44
N ALA A 107 -4.67 9.78 7.79
CA ALA A 107 -5.87 10.39 7.24
C ALA A 107 -6.55 9.48 6.18
N ARG A 108 -5.75 8.89 5.29
CA ARG A 108 -6.25 7.98 4.24
C ARG A 108 -6.74 6.65 4.81
N LEU A 109 -6.14 6.15 5.90
CA LEU A 109 -6.63 4.96 6.61
C LEU A 109 -8.01 5.20 7.24
N GLU A 110 -8.26 6.38 7.81
CA GLU A 110 -9.59 6.72 8.31
C GLU A 110 -10.63 6.81 7.17
N ARG A 111 -10.25 7.39 6.02
CA ARG A 111 -11.11 7.37 4.82
C ARG A 111 -11.39 5.95 4.32
N ALA A 112 -10.39 5.07 4.32
CA ALA A 112 -10.56 3.67 3.96
C ALA A 112 -11.57 2.96 4.88
N LYS A 113 -11.47 3.17 6.21
CA LYS A 113 -12.43 2.60 7.18
C LYS A 113 -13.85 3.12 6.96
N GLN A 114 -14.02 4.40 6.61
CA GLN A 114 -15.32 4.98 6.29
C GLN A 114 -15.91 4.37 5.02
N HIS A 115 -15.11 4.30 3.94
CA HIS A 115 -15.51 3.64 2.70
C HIS A 115 -15.94 2.18 2.95
N TYR A 116 -15.15 1.46 3.74
CA TYR A 116 -15.43 0.06 4.07
C TYR A 116 -16.77 -0.13 4.77
N LYS A 117 -17.08 0.74 5.74
CA LYS A 117 -18.38 0.72 6.44
C LYS A 117 -19.56 0.98 5.51
N GLN A 118 -19.36 1.74 4.44
CA GLN A 118 -20.43 2.12 3.51
C GLN A 118 -20.66 1.08 2.41
N VAL A 119 -19.61 0.37 1.99
CA VAL A 119 -19.64 -0.52 0.83
C VAL A 119 -19.64 -2.00 1.21
N TYR A 120 -18.99 -2.35 2.32
CA TYR A 120 -18.69 -3.74 2.68
C TYR A 120 -19.28 -4.21 4.02
N GLN A 121 -19.90 -3.31 4.81
CA GLN A 121 -20.69 -3.65 6.00
C GLN A 121 -22.16 -3.38 5.77
#